data_AF-A0AAE1KRF0-F1
#
_entry.id   AF-A0AAE1KRF0-F1
#
_cell.length_a   1.000
_cell.length_b   1.000
_cell.length_c   1.000
_cell.angle_alpha   90.00
_cell.angle_beta   90.00
_cell.angle_gamma   90.00
#
_symmetry.space_group_name_H-M   'P 1'
#
loop_
_entity.id
_entity.type
_entity.pdbx_description
1 polymer ?
#
loop_
_entity_poly.entity_id
_entity_poly.type
_entity_poly.pdbx_seq_one_letter_code
_entity_poly.pdbx_strand_id
1 'polypeptide(L)'
;MQHPSHMNGGFDHGVSVLGQDISTAKSVTPLLSLYTSVPPAAMKTQHFIAPVVQCPARPPDLLAAEAAIQKEYGWMKTVTTALQKQSIDEWVSWSAYHAHVQQTVTPPAAINALLPLFVHSAHSVAMIRHSMDIVKAAIQLVNPGQIPVLAAEQPLFALAKEIQWTWPATHG
;
A
#
# COMPACT_ATOMS: atom_id res chain seq x y z
N MET A 1 2.12 -19.40 19.62
CA MET A 1 2.65 -18.69 18.43
C MET A 1 1.78 -19.15 17.26
N GLN A 2 0.93 -18.27 16.71
CA GLN A 2 -0.07 -18.65 15.70
C GLN A 2 0.57 -19.03 14.35
N HIS A 3 1.70 -18.41 14.01
CA HIS A 3 2.36 -18.58 12.71
C HIS A 3 3.65 -19.40 12.81
N PRO A 4 4.08 -20.06 11.71
CA PRO A 4 5.30 -20.84 11.67
C PRO A 4 6.55 -19.99 11.94
N SER A 5 7.48 -20.56 12.69
CA SER A 5 8.81 -20.01 12.98
C SER A 5 9.86 -21.12 12.84
N HIS A 6 11.15 -20.77 12.93
CA HIS A 6 12.24 -21.75 12.86
C HIS A 6 12.22 -22.81 13.98
N MET A 7 11.49 -22.57 15.08
CA MET A 7 11.38 -23.47 16.24
C MET A 7 9.99 -24.11 16.38
N ASN A 8 9.00 -23.67 15.59
CA ASN A 8 7.61 -24.09 15.77
C ASN A 8 6.85 -24.05 14.44
N GLY A 9 6.19 -25.15 14.06
CA GLY A 9 5.52 -25.30 12.76
C GLY A 9 4.26 -24.44 12.56
N GLY A 10 3.81 -23.72 13.59
CA GLY A 10 2.53 -23.00 13.58
C GLY A 10 1.34 -23.92 13.85
N PHE A 11 0.16 -23.35 14.03
CA PHE A 11 -1.08 -24.12 14.18
C PHE A 11 -1.86 -24.13 12.87
N ASP A 12 -2.28 -25.31 12.43
CA ASP A 12 -3.20 -25.44 11.31
C ASP A 12 -4.62 -25.10 11.80
N HIS A 13 -5.15 -23.97 11.33
CA HIS A 13 -6.53 -23.59 11.59
C HIS A 13 -7.38 -24.04 10.41
N GLY A 14 -8.12 -25.14 10.60
CA GLY A 14 -9.13 -25.55 9.64
C GLY A 14 -10.11 -24.41 9.34
N VAL A 15 -10.64 -24.35 8.12
CA VAL A 15 -11.65 -23.36 7.73
C VAL A 15 -12.86 -23.50 8.67
N SER A 16 -13.23 -22.43 9.37
CA SER A 16 -14.47 -22.43 10.18
C SER A 16 -15.66 -22.64 9.26
N VAL A 17 -16.18 -23.86 9.24
CA VAL A 17 -17.47 -24.17 8.63
C VAL A 17 -18.52 -23.61 9.58
N LEU A 18 -19.18 -22.52 9.18
CA LEU A 18 -20.39 -22.03 9.86
C LEU A 18 -21.40 -23.19 9.88
N GLY A 19 -21.96 -23.47 11.06
CA GLY A 19 -22.71 -24.69 11.37
C GLY A 19 -23.71 -25.11 10.29
N GLN A 20 -23.83 -26.43 10.11
CA GLN A 20 -24.78 -27.10 9.24
C GLN A 20 -26.22 -26.88 9.73
N ASP A 21 -26.74 -25.67 9.60
CA ASP A 21 -28.16 -25.39 9.58
C ASP A 21 -28.34 -24.19 8.65
N ILE A 22 -29.26 -24.30 7.70
CA ILE A 22 -29.61 -23.36 6.61
C ILE A 22 -29.11 -23.83 5.24
N SER A 23 -30.07 -24.38 4.48
CA SER A 23 -30.00 -24.83 3.09
C SER A 23 -29.67 -23.74 2.04
N THR A 24 -29.04 -22.63 2.45
CA THR A 24 -28.66 -21.50 1.58
C THR A 24 -27.32 -20.86 1.95
N ALA A 25 -26.44 -21.56 2.69
CA ALA A 25 -25.08 -21.07 2.95
C ALA A 25 -24.20 -21.22 1.68
N LYS A 26 -23.91 -20.11 1.00
CA LYS A 26 -22.87 -20.08 -0.04
C LYS A 26 -21.52 -20.33 0.64
N SER A 27 -20.95 -21.52 0.46
CA SER A 27 -19.60 -21.85 0.92
C SER A 27 -18.60 -20.95 0.20
N VAL A 28 -17.78 -20.22 0.95
CA VAL A 28 -16.65 -19.47 0.39
C VAL A 28 -15.64 -20.49 -0.11
N THR A 29 -15.33 -20.46 -1.41
CA THR A 29 -14.28 -21.32 -1.97
C THR A 29 -12.97 -21.11 -1.21
N PRO A 30 -12.32 -22.19 -0.75
CA PRO A 30 -11.06 -22.07 -0.02
C PRO A 30 -10.02 -21.37 -0.90
N LEU A 31 -9.22 -20.51 -0.28
CA LEU A 31 -8.10 -19.89 -0.98
C LEU A 31 -7.13 -20.96 -1.46
N LEU A 32 -6.50 -20.72 -2.62
CA LEU A 32 -5.47 -21.61 -3.16
C LEU A 32 -4.36 -21.81 -2.13
N SER A 33 -3.72 -22.98 -2.16
CA SER A 33 -2.61 -23.32 -1.26
C SER A 33 -1.50 -22.27 -1.27
N LEU A 34 -1.26 -21.61 -2.41
CA LEU A 34 -0.30 -20.51 -2.53
C LEU A 34 -0.60 -19.34 -1.58
N TYR A 35 -1.86 -19.10 -1.22
CA TYR A 35 -2.26 -18.03 -0.30
C TYR A 35 -2.29 -18.47 1.16
N THR A 36 -2.45 -19.77 1.42
CA THR A 36 -2.60 -20.33 2.78
C THR A 36 -1.31 -20.95 3.32
N SER A 37 -0.43 -21.42 2.44
CA SER A 37 0.84 -22.06 2.79
C SER A 37 1.93 -21.01 3.00
N VAL A 38 2.02 -20.47 4.21
CA VAL A 38 2.95 -19.40 4.55
C VAL A 38 4.29 -19.99 5.01
N PRO A 39 5.40 -19.76 4.29
CA PRO A 39 6.70 -20.27 4.70
C PRO A 39 7.17 -19.58 5.98
N PRO A 40 7.84 -20.30 6.91
CA PRO A 40 8.39 -19.69 8.11
C PRO A 40 9.42 -18.62 7.74
N ALA A 41 9.30 -17.45 8.36
CA ALA A 41 10.28 -16.38 8.25
C ALA A 41 10.47 -15.71 9.61
N ALA A 42 11.73 -15.36 9.89
CA ALA A 42 12.12 -14.61 11.08
C ALA A 42 13.11 -13.52 10.67
N MET A 43 13.10 -12.40 11.39
CA MET A 43 14.10 -11.36 11.20
C MET A 43 15.49 -11.89 11.55
N LYS A 44 16.50 -11.50 10.76
CA LYS A 44 17.90 -11.87 11.02
C LYS A 44 18.51 -11.06 12.16
N THR A 45 18.01 -9.86 12.37
CA THR A 45 18.51 -8.90 13.37
C THR A 45 17.35 -8.13 13.99
N GLN A 46 17.57 -7.59 15.20
CA GLN A 46 16.67 -6.61 15.82
C GLN A 46 17.12 -5.15 15.59
N HIS A 47 18.35 -4.99 15.10
CA HIS A 47 18.89 -3.70 14.68
C HIS A 47 18.81 -3.60 13.17
N PHE A 48 18.11 -2.58 12.70
CA PHE A 48 17.92 -2.31 11.28
C PHE A 48 18.61 -1.03 10.88
N ILE A 49 19.29 -1.05 9.74
CA ILE A 49 19.93 0.13 9.15
C ILE A 49 19.16 0.45 7.88
N ALA A 50 18.52 1.61 7.86
CA ALA A 50 17.88 2.10 6.64
C ALA A 50 18.97 2.36 5.57
N PRO A 51 18.77 1.91 4.31
CA PRO A 51 19.71 2.20 3.25
C PRO A 51 19.80 3.70 3.03
N VAL A 52 21.01 4.19 2.76
CA VAL A 52 21.26 5.60 2.48
C VAL A 52 20.54 5.97 1.18
N VAL A 53 19.73 7.04 1.22
CA VAL A 53 19.03 7.56 0.06
C VAL A 53 20.08 8.05 -0.95
N GLN A 54 20.18 7.38 -2.10
CA GLN A 54 21.13 7.73 -3.16
C GLN A 54 20.62 8.84 -4.08
N CYS A 55 19.35 9.21 -3.98
CA CYS A 55 18.78 10.32 -4.73
C CYS A 55 18.77 11.62 -3.92
N PRO A 56 18.96 12.78 -4.56
CA PRO A 56 18.76 14.06 -3.87
C PRO A 56 17.30 14.17 -3.42
N ALA A 57 17.09 14.54 -2.15
CA ALA A 57 15.76 14.82 -1.61
C ALA A 57 15.07 15.99 -2.33
N ARG A 58 15.86 16.81 -3.03
CA ARG A 58 15.39 17.90 -3.87
C ARG A 58 15.22 17.39 -5.31
N PRO A 59 14.10 17.70 -5.97
CA PRO A 59 13.95 17.38 -7.39
C PRO A 59 15.12 18.00 -8.18
N PRO A 60 15.72 17.24 -9.12
CA PRO A 60 16.81 17.76 -9.94
C PRO A 60 16.37 18.91 -10.84
N ASP A 61 15.07 18.95 -11.16
CA ASP A 61 14.46 20.02 -11.95
C ASP A 61 13.97 21.17 -11.05
N LEU A 62 14.89 22.10 -10.78
CA LEU A 62 14.61 23.32 -10.03
C LEU A 62 13.58 24.22 -10.73
N LEU A 63 13.56 24.23 -12.07
CA LEU A 63 12.64 25.06 -12.85
C LEU A 63 11.21 24.53 -12.75
N ALA A 64 11.02 23.21 -12.82
CA ALA A 64 9.71 22.60 -12.58
C ALA A 64 9.23 22.86 -11.14
N ALA A 65 10.13 22.80 -10.16
CA ALA A 65 9.79 23.11 -8.77
C ALA A 65 9.36 24.58 -8.59
N GLU A 66 10.09 25.53 -9.19
CA GLU A 66 9.72 26.94 -9.18
C GLU A 66 8.38 27.19 -9.88
N ALA A 67 8.16 26.56 -11.04
CA ALA A 67 6.89 26.65 -11.76
C ALA A 67 5.72 26.10 -10.94
N ALA A 68 5.92 24.99 -10.21
CA ALA A 68 4.91 24.44 -9.31
C ALA A 68 4.61 25.39 -8.14
N ILE A 69 5.64 25.98 -7.52
CA ILE A 69 5.49 26.98 -6.46
C ILE A 69 4.68 28.18 -6.97
N GLN A 70 4.96 28.67 -8.19
CA GLN A 70 4.20 29.78 -8.79
C GLN A 70 2.71 29.44 -8.99
N LYS A 71 2.37 28.18 -9.30
CA LYS A 71 0.97 27.74 -9.38
C LYS A 71 0.28 27.80 -8.00
N GLU A 72 0.98 27.43 -6.93
CA GLU A 72 0.44 27.52 -5.56
C GLU A 72 0.17 28.96 -5.13
N TYR A 73 1.00 29.92 -5.56
CA TYR A 73 0.72 31.35 -5.36
C TYR A 73 -0.58 31.79 -6.06
N GLY A 74 -0.97 31.15 -7.16
CA GLY A 74 -2.24 31.38 -7.84
C GLY A 74 -3.45 31.02 -6.96
N TRP A 75 -3.39 29.88 -6.28
CA TRP A 75 -4.40 29.48 -5.30
C TRP A 75 -4.50 30.50 -4.15
N MET A 76 -3.36 30.88 -3.55
CA MET A 76 -3.37 31.83 -2.44
C MET A 76 -3.98 33.20 -2.81
N LYS A 77 -3.72 33.69 -4.03
CA LYS A 77 -4.35 34.93 -4.53
C LYS A 77 -5.86 34.80 -4.65
N THR A 78 -6.33 33.65 -5.12
CA THR A 78 -7.76 33.33 -5.24
C THR A 78 -8.41 33.34 -3.86
N VAL A 79 -7.84 32.61 -2.89
CA VAL A 79 -8.34 32.58 -1.51
C VAL A 79 -8.34 33.97 -0.87
N THR A 80 -7.27 34.75 -1.05
CA THR A 80 -7.18 36.12 -0.50
C THR A 80 -8.28 37.02 -1.08
N THR A 81 -8.58 36.88 -2.38
CA THR A 81 -9.63 37.65 -3.06
C THR A 81 -11.02 37.23 -2.58
N ALA A 82 -11.29 35.92 -2.45
CA ALA A 82 -12.53 35.39 -1.90
C ALA A 82 -12.80 35.91 -0.48
N LEU A 83 -11.77 35.92 0.38
CA LEU A 83 -11.84 36.43 1.74
C LEU A 83 -12.19 37.93 1.77
N GLN A 84 -11.60 38.74 0.90
CA GLN A 84 -11.89 40.17 0.81
C GLN A 84 -13.33 40.44 0.34
N LYS A 85 -13.84 39.63 -0.58
CA LYS A 85 -15.21 39.73 -1.10
C LYS A 85 -16.28 39.14 -0.17
N GLN A 86 -15.88 38.43 0.89
CA GLN A 86 -16.76 37.63 1.74
C GLN A 86 -17.70 36.68 0.95
N SER A 87 -17.23 36.20 -0.21
CA SER A 87 -17.98 35.28 -1.07
C SER A 87 -17.44 33.86 -0.94
N ILE A 88 -18.34 32.89 -0.87
CA ILE A 88 -18.06 31.45 -0.77
C ILE A 88 -18.09 30.78 -2.17
N ASP A 89 -18.39 31.54 -3.22
CA ASP A 89 -18.56 30.99 -4.58
C ASP A 89 -17.22 30.67 -5.27
N GLU A 90 -16.09 31.07 -4.68
CA GLU A 90 -14.74 30.77 -5.20
C GLU A 90 -14.19 29.44 -4.61
N TRP A 91 -13.29 28.78 -5.34
CA TRP A 91 -12.68 27.50 -4.92
C TRP A 91 -11.67 27.69 -3.78
N VAL A 92 -12.17 27.85 -2.54
CA VAL A 92 -11.33 28.14 -1.37
C VAL A 92 -10.48 26.93 -0.95
N SER A 93 -11.03 25.72 -1.07
CA SER A 93 -10.27 24.49 -0.77
C SER A 93 -9.14 24.28 -1.77
N TRP A 94 -7.95 23.93 -1.27
CA TRP A 94 -6.79 23.59 -2.10
C TRP A 94 -7.14 22.52 -3.14
N SER A 95 -7.83 21.45 -2.71
CA SER A 95 -8.24 20.36 -3.61
C SER A 95 -9.25 20.80 -4.67
N ALA A 96 -10.19 21.69 -4.32
CA ALA A 96 -11.21 22.17 -5.25
C ALA A 96 -10.60 23.10 -6.30
N TYR A 97 -9.69 23.99 -5.90
CA TYR A 97 -8.96 24.87 -6.81
C TYR A 97 -8.16 24.05 -7.83
N HIS A 98 -7.37 23.10 -7.34
CA HIS A 98 -6.55 22.26 -8.22
C HIS A 98 -7.39 21.35 -9.10
N ALA A 99 -8.51 20.82 -8.61
CA ALA A 99 -9.45 20.05 -9.44
C ALA A 99 -10.09 20.90 -10.56
N HIS A 100 -10.35 22.19 -10.30
CA HIS A 100 -10.88 23.12 -11.31
C HIS A 100 -9.83 23.50 -12.38
N VAL A 101 -8.58 23.69 -11.98
CA VAL A 101 -7.46 24.06 -12.87
C VAL A 101 -6.95 22.86 -13.66
N GLN A 102 -7.05 21.65 -13.09
CA GLN A 102 -6.61 20.43 -13.74
C GLN A 102 -7.43 20.19 -15.01
N GLN A 103 -6.73 19.99 -16.13
CA GLN A 103 -7.38 19.59 -17.38
C GLN A 103 -8.18 18.31 -17.14
N THR A 104 -9.41 18.26 -17.66
CA THR A 104 -10.26 17.08 -17.66
C THR A 104 -9.73 16.03 -18.64
N VAL A 105 -8.52 15.54 -18.38
CA VAL A 105 -8.03 14.30 -18.96
C VAL A 105 -8.73 13.20 -18.20
N THR A 106 -9.71 12.55 -18.83
CA THR A 106 -10.32 11.35 -18.25
C THR A 106 -9.22 10.29 -18.14
N PRO A 107 -8.76 9.92 -16.93
CA PRO A 107 -7.77 8.86 -16.82
C PRO A 107 -8.40 7.55 -17.30
N PRO A 108 -7.61 6.60 -17.83
CA PRO A 108 -8.11 5.27 -18.10
C PRO A 108 -8.73 4.70 -16.81
N ALA A 109 -9.86 4.00 -16.95
CA ALA A 109 -10.54 3.41 -15.81
C ALA A 109 -9.59 2.51 -15.01
N ALA A 110 -9.46 2.77 -13.72
CA ALA A 110 -8.66 1.94 -12.83
C ALA A 110 -9.33 0.56 -12.69
N ILE A 111 -8.60 -0.50 -13.03
CA ILE A 111 -9.04 -1.87 -12.76
C ILE A 111 -8.75 -2.15 -11.29
N ASN A 112 -9.79 -2.03 -10.46
CA ASN A 112 -9.71 -2.34 -9.04
C ASN A 112 -10.14 -3.79 -8.81
N ALA A 113 -9.34 -4.56 -8.08
CA ALA A 113 -9.69 -5.90 -7.64
C ALA A 113 -9.36 -6.05 -6.16
N LEU A 114 -10.26 -6.69 -5.41
CA LEU A 114 -10.00 -7.08 -4.03
C LEU A 114 -9.40 -8.48 -4.05
N LEU A 115 -8.11 -8.58 -3.72
CA LEU A 115 -7.41 -9.85 -3.62
C LEU A 115 -7.34 -10.28 -2.15
N PRO A 116 -7.97 -11.40 -1.76
CA PRO A 116 -7.77 -11.95 -0.43
C PRO A 116 -6.32 -12.43 -0.29
N LEU A 117 -5.53 -11.73 0.52
CA LEU A 117 -4.10 -12.02 0.68
C LEU A 117 -3.84 -13.10 1.74
N PHE A 118 -4.64 -13.14 2.81
CA PHE A 118 -4.45 -14.08 3.91
C PHE A 118 -5.73 -14.27 4.74
N VAL A 119 -5.88 -15.45 5.32
CA VAL A 119 -6.96 -15.78 6.29
C VAL A 119 -6.58 -15.37 7.72
N HIS A 120 -5.28 -15.29 7.99
CA HIS A 120 -4.74 -15.05 9.32
C HIS A 120 -4.29 -13.59 9.49
N SER A 121 -4.10 -13.16 10.73
CA SER A 121 -3.65 -11.79 11.00
C SER A 121 -2.25 -11.52 10.45
N ALA A 122 -2.04 -10.30 9.95
CA ALA A 122 -0.82 -9.85 9.31
C ALA A 122 0.32 -9.49 10.28
N HIS A 123 0.21 -9.80 11.58
CA HIS A 123 1.14 -9.29 12.60
C HIS A 123 2.52 -9.97 12.64
N SER A 124 2.75 -11.02 11.85
CA SER A 124 4.04 -11.73 11.85
C SER A 124 4.88 -11.42 10.62
N VAL A 125 6.20 -11.54 10.80
CA VAL A 125 7.20 -11.39 9.73
C VAL A 125 6.89 -12.31 8.55
N ALA A 126 6.53 -13.57 8.84
CA ALA A 126 6.17 -14.57 7.83
C ALA A 126 4.95 -14.13 7.01
N MET A 127 3.91 -13.60 7.66
CA MET A 127 2.71 -13.14 6.97
C MET A 127 2.98 -11.92 6.09
N ILE A 128 3.66 -10.88 6.60
CA ILE A 128 3.95 -9.69 5.79
C ILE A 128 4.87 -10.02 4.62
N ARG A 129 5.90 -10.85 4.84
CA ARG A 129 6.81 -11.27 3.78
C ARG A 129 6.06 -12.05 2.69
N HIS A 130 5.24 -13.01 3.08
CA HIS A 130 4.38 -13.75 2.16
C HIS A 130 3.46 -12.83 1.37
N SER A 131 2.88 -11.83 2.03
CA SER A 131 2.01 -10.84 1.38
C SER A 131 2.75 -10.04 0.33
N MET A 132 3.99 -9.63 0.59
CA MET A 132 4.84 -8.95 -0.39
C MET A 132 5.12 -9.83 -1.60
N ASP A 133 5.40 -11.13 -1.39
CA ASP A 133 5.63 -12.09 -2.49
C ASP A 133 4.36 -12.27 -3.35
N ILE A 134 3.19 -12.40 -2.74
CA ILE A 134 1.91 -12.51 -3.46
C ILE A 134 1.59 -11.24 -4.25
N VAL A 135 1.78 -10.06 -3.64
CA VAL A 135 1.56 -8.77 -4.33
C VAL A 135 2.53 -8.63 -5.50
N LYS A 136 3.80 -8.99 -5.31
CA LYS A 136 4.80 -9.00 -6.37
C LYS A 136 4.41 -9.93 -7.53
N ALA A 137 3.94 -11.14 -7.22
CA ALA A 137 3.48 -12.09 -8.24
C ALA A 137 2.25 -11.58 -8.99
N ALA A 138 1.27 -10.99 -8.29
CA ALA A 138 0.07 -10.42 -8.88
C ALA A 138 0.40 -9.25 -9.81
N ILE A 139 1.27 -8.33 -9.37
CA ILE A 139 1.73 -7.21 -10.20
C ILE A 139 2.54 -7.70 -11.40
N GLN A 140 3.41 -8.69 -11.24
CA GLN A 140 4.15 -9.25 -12.36
C GLN A 140 3.24 -9.89 -13.42
N LEU A 141 2.09 -10.44 -13.02
CA LEU A 141 1.10 -11.00 -13.92
C LEU A 141 0.29 -9.91 -14.64
N VAL A 142 -0.21 -8.91 -13.89
CA VAL A 142 -1.13 -7.89 -14.44
C VAL A 142 -0.35 -6.78 -15.17
N ASN A 143 0.79 -6.37 -14.63
CA ASN A 143 1.63 -5.28 -15.11
C ASN A 143 3.12 -5.67 -15.10
N PRO A 144 3.58 -6.52 -16.04
CA PRO A 144 4.98 -6.96 -16.09
C PRO A 144 5.96 -5.78 -16.13
N GLY A 145 6.99 -5.82 -15.28
CA GLY A 145 8.02 -4.78 -15.20
C GLY A 145 7.66 -3.56 -14.35
N GLN A 146 6.43 -3.46 -13.84
CA GLN A 146 6.06 -2.44 -12.88
C GLN A 146 6.53 -2.82 -11.46
N ILE A 147 7.05 -1.84 -10.72
CA ILE A 147 7.44 -2.04 -9.31
C ILE A 147 6.16 -2.15 -8.46
N PRO A 148 5.97 -3.25 -7.71
CA PRO A 148 4.85 -3.38 -6.80
C PRO A 148 4.92 -2.35 -5.67
N VAL A 149 3.80 -1.70 -5.38
CA VAL A 149 3.67 -0.75 -4.25
C VAL A 149 2.66 -1.31 -3.27
N LEU A 150 3.07 -1.44 -2.00
CA LEU A 150 2.22 -1.87 -0.90
C LEU A 150 2.09 -0.74 0.12
N ALA A 151 0.86 -0.32 0.39
CA ALA A 151 0.53 0.57 1.50
C ALA A 151 0.03 -0.26 2.68
N ALA A 152 0.43 0.12 3.90
CA ALA A 152 0.02 -0.54 5.12
C ALA A 152 -0.14 0.47 6.25
N GLU A 153 -1.05 0.17 7.18
CA GLU A 153 -1.21 0.94 8.42
C GLU A 153 -0.05 0.68 9.39
N GLN A 154 0.12 1.56 10.37
CA GLN A 154 1.01 1.27 11.50
C GLN A 154 0.33 0.27 12.45
N PRO A 155 1.04 -0.75 12.98
CA PRO A 155 2.49 -0.95 12.94
C PRO A 155 2.99 -1.81 11.75
N LEU A 156 2.10 -2.30 10.88
CA LEU A 156 2.46 -3.21 9.78
C LEU A 156 3.43 -2.56 8.79
N PHE A 157 3.32 -1.25 8.57
CA PHE A 157 4.28 -0.49 7.77
C PHE A 157 5.72 -0.61 8.29
N ALA A 158 5.92 -0.50 9.61
CA ALA A 158 7.25 -0.61 10.21
C ALA A 158 7.83 -2.01 9.97
N LEU A 159 7.03 -3.05 10.24
CA LEU A 159 7.42 -4.44 10.02
C LEU A 159 7.75 -4.71 8.54
N ALA A 160 6.97 -4.13 7.62
CA ALA A 160 7.24 -4.19 6.20
C ALA A 160 8.60 -3.57 5.86
N LYS A 161 8.90 -2.36 6.37
CA LYS A 161 10.21 -1.71 6.15
C LYS A 161 11.37 -2.55 6.69
N GLU A 162 11.23 -3.13 7.88
CA GLU A 162 12.23 -4.03 8.46
C GLU A 162 12.50 -5.25 7.58
N ILE A 163 11.46 -5.83 6.96
CA ILE A 163 11.61 -6.92 5.98
C ILE A 163 12.39 -6.42 4.76
N GLN A 164 12.05 -5.25 4.20
CA GLN A 164 12.78 -4.69 3.05
C GLN A 164 14.26 -4.49 3.36
N TRP A 165 14.58 -3.99 4.57
CA TRP A 165 15.97 -3.79 5.00
C TRP A 165 16.71 -5.10 5.27
N THR A 166 16.00 -6.15 5.66
CA THR A 166 16.58 -7.49 5.90
C THR A 166 16.83 -8.27 4.60
N TRP A 167 16.00 -8.05 3.58
CA TRP A 167 16.08 -8.69 2.26
C TRP A 167 16.01 -7.69 1.09
N PRO A 168 16.96 -6.74 1.00
CA PRO A 168 16.88 -5.64 0.02
C PRO A 168 16.92 -6.13 -1.43
N ALA A 169 17.62 -7.23 -1.72
CA ALA A 169 17.72 -7.76 -3.07
C ALA A 169 16.39 -8.35 -3.62
N THR A 170 15.46 -8.73 -2.74
CA THR A 170 14.22 -9.41 -3.15
C THR A 170 12.96 -8.62 -2.81
N HIS A 171 13.01 -7.79 -1.77
CA HIS A 171 11.88 -7.03 -1.22
C HIS A 171 12.17 -5.52 -1.06
N GLY A 172 13.40 -5.07 -1.38
CA GLY A 172 13.84 -3.67 -1.25
C GLY A 172 13.37 -2.77 -2.39
#